data_AF-A0A929JVN4-F1
#
_entry.id   AF-A0A929JVN4-F1
#
_cell.length_a   1.000
_cell.length_b   1.000
_cell.length_c   1.000
_cell.angle_alpha   90.00
_cell.angle_beta   90.00
_cell.angle_gamma   90.00
#
_symmetry.space_group_name_H-M   'P 1'
#
loop_
_entity.id
_entity.type
_entity.pdbx_description
1 polymer ?
#
loop_
_entity_poly.entity_id
_entity_poly.type
_entity_poly.pdbx_seq_one_letter_code
_entity_poly.pdbx_strand_id
1 'polypeptide(L)' 'MASNFRISVHRKSNHLELKLKGDFDGTSACELLDALKENCNGVAKVFVNTSGLKEIHPFGRDTFQNSLYLLKHLPIRL' A
#
# COMPACT_ATOMS: atom_id res chain seq x y z
N MET A 1 2.68 -14.59 9.17
CA MET A 1 1.61 -13.57 9.07
C MET A 1 1.62 -12.74 10.33
N ALA A 2 1.98 -11.46 10.26
CA ALA A 2 1.68 -10.54 11.35
C ALA A 2 0.15 -10.36 11.41
N SER A 3 -0.53 -11.07 12.30
CA SER A 3 -2.02 -11.07 12.39
C SER A 3 -2.61 -9.72 12.84
N ASN A 4 -1.79 -8.70 13.06
CA ASN A 4 -2.20 -7.37 13.53
C ASN A 4 -2.27 -6.32 12.44
N PHE A 5 -1.86 -6.65 11.20
CA PHE A 5 -1.88 -5.68 10.11
C PHE A 5 -3.31 -5.40 9.65
N ARG A 6 -3.65 -4.12 9.50
CA ARG A 6 -4.95 -3.65 9.02
C ARG A 6 -4.76 -2.48 8.08
N ILE A 7 -5.49 -2.51 6.97
CA ILE A 7 -5.60 -1.41 6.01
C ILE A 7 -7.00 -0.82 6.13
N SER A 8 -7.10 0.49 6.35
CA SER A 8 -8.35 1.23 6.18
C SER A 8 -8.30 2.04 4.90
N VAL A 9 -9.21 1.73 3.98
CA VAL A 9 -9.29 2.37 2.65
C VAL A 9 -10.34 3.46 2.68
N HIS A 10 -9.92 4.69 2.39
CA HIS A 10 -10.78 5.87 2.30
C HIS A 10 -10.66 6.46 0.90
N ARG A 11 -11.56 6.06 0.01
CA ARG A 11 -11.61 6.61 -1.35
C ARG A 11 -12.43 7.90 -1.37
N LYS A 12 -11.84 8.96 -1.91
CA LYS A 12 -12.53 10.21 -2.27
C LYS A 12 -12.45 10.42 -3.78
N SER A 13 -13.27 11.33 -4.31
CA SER A 13 -13.38 11.56 -5.76
C SER A 13 -12.07 11.99 -6.43
N ASN A 14 -11.12 12.58 -5.68
CA ASN A 14 -9.84 13.05 -6.23
C ASN A 14 -8.61 12.31 -5.67
N HIS A 15 -8.75 11.62 -4.54
CA HIS A 15 -7.62 10.92 -3.92
C HIS A 15 -8.06 9.67 -3.16
N LEU A 16 -7.14 8.73 -3.01
CA LEU A 16 -7.27 7.55 -2.18
C LEU A 16 -6.41 7.73 -0.94
N GLU A 17 -6.99 7.59 0.24
CA GLU A 17 -6.25 7.59 1.50
C GLU A 17 -6.25 6.17 2.08
N LEU A 18 -5.08 5.62 2.35
CA LEU A 18 -4.88 4.31 2.95
C LEU A 18 -4.24 4.52 4.32
N LYS A 19 -4.89 4.06 5.39
CA LYS A 19 -4.32 4.08 6.74
C LYS A 19 -3.86 2.69 7.13
N LEU A 20 -2.56 2.57 7.40
CA LEU A 20 -1.94 1.31 7.81
C LEU A 20 -1.85 1.27 9.34
N LYS A 21 -2.20 0.12 9.92
CA LYS A 21 -2.07 -0.14 11.34
C LYS A 21 -1.45 -1.52 11.59
N GLY A 22 -0.63 -1.64 12.63
CA GLY A 22 0.01 -2.89 13.02
C GLY A 22 1.45 -3.01 12.50
N ASP A 23 1.92 -4.24 12.34
CA ASP A 23 3.29 -4.51 11.90
C ASP A 23 3.32 -4.64 10.37
N PHE A 24 4.34 -4.08 9.73
CA PHE A 24 4.47 -4.08 8.27
C PHE A 24 5.57 -5.05 7.84
N ASP A 25 5.16 -6.22 7.34
CA ASP A 25 6.04 -7.25 6.82
C ASP A 25 5.82 -7.52 5.32
N GLY A 26 6.45 -8.58 4.78
CA GLY A 26 6.32 -8.95 3.37
C GLY A 26 4.89 -9.31 2.96
N THR A 27 4.13 -9.95 3.84
CA THR A 27 2.72 -10.27 3.58
C THR A 27 1.88 -8.98 3.55
N SER A 28 2.05 -8.09 4.53
CA SER A 28 1.38 -6.79 4.58
C SER A 28 1.67 -5.91 3.36
N ALA A 29 2.90 -5.98 2.82
CA ALA A 29 3.27 -5.28 1.61
C ALA A 29 2.46 -5.77 0.39
N CYS A 30 2.29 -7.08 0.23
CA CYS A 30 1.44 -7.65 -0.81
C CYS A 30 -0.02 -7.24 -0.64
N GLU A 31 -0.57 -7.30 0.57
CA GLU A 31 -1.94 -6.84 0.86
C GLU A 31 -2.15 -5.37 0.49
N LEU A 32 -1.17 -4.51 0.79
CA LEU A 32 -1.22 -3.10 0.41
C LEU A 32 -1.20 -2.89 -1.11
N LEU A 33 -0.41 -3.69 -1.83
CA LEU A 33 -0.33 -3.61 -3.28
C LEU A 33 -1.64 -4.06 -3.94
N ASP A 34 -2.29 -5.10 -3.43
CA ASP A 34 -3.60 -5.52 -3.92
C ASP A 34 -4.66 -4.45 -3.65
N ALA A 35 -4.70 -3.91 -2.42
CA ALA A 35 -5.61 -2.81 -2.09
C ALA A 35 -5.39 -1.58 -2.99
N LEU A 36 -4.14 -1.26 -3.34
CA LEU A 36 -3.82 -0.22 -4.31
C LEU A 36 -4.37 -0.56 -5.71
N LYS A 37 -4.10 -1.76 -6.23
CA LYS A 37 -4.60 -2.15 -7.57
C LYS A 37 -6.11 -2.08 -7.67
N GLU A 38 -6.83 -2.54 -6.65
CA GLU A 38 -8.30 -2.54 -6.63
C GLU A 38 -8.90 -1.13 -6.52
N ASN A 39 -8.23 -0.21 -5.81
CA ASN A 39 -8.80 1.10 -5.47
C ASN A 39 -8.19 2.29 -6.23
N CYS A 40 -7.06 2.12 -6.92
CA CYS A 40 -6.38 3.19 -7.65
C CYS A 40 -7.06 3.58 -8.97
N ASN A 41 -8.02 2.79 -9.47
CA ASN A 41 -8.65 3.09 -10.75
C ASN A 41 -9.41 4.43 -10.71
N GLY A 42 -9.04 5.36 -11.61
CA GLY A 42 -9.64 6.70 -11.68
C GLY A 42 -9.24 7.63 -10.54
N VAL A 43 -8.17 7.34 -9.81
CA VAL A 43 -7.65 8.19 -8.73
C VAL A 43 -6.33 8.82 -9.15
N ALA A 44 -6.27 10.15 -9.14
CA ALA A 44 -5.06 10.89 -9.52
C ALA A 44 -3.95 10.85 -8.46
N LYS A 45 -4.30 10.64 -7.18
CA LYS A 45 -3.35 10.69 -6.07
C LYS A 45 -3.68 9.71 -4.95
N VAL A 46 -2.66 9.02 -4.46
CA VAL A 46 -2.78 8.10 -3.33
C VAL A 46 -1.95 8.61 -2.15
N PHE A 47 -2.53 8.62 -0.96
CA PHE A 47 -1.89 8.95 0.30
C PHE A 47 -1.86 7.70 1.18
N VAL A 48 -0.66 7.25 1.53
CA VAL A 48 -0.47 6.13 2.46
C VAL A 48 -0.03 6.70 3.80
N ASN A 49 -0.90 6.59 4.79
CA ASN A 49 -0.64 7.00 6.17
C ASN A 49 -0.06 5.81 6.95
N THR A 50 1.20 5.95 7.34
CA THR A 50 1.98 4.97 8.09
C THR A 50 2.02 5.24 9.59
N SER A 51 1.35 6.29 10.08
CA SER A 51 1.40 6.71 11.50
C SER A 51 0.81 5.67 12.47
N GLY A 52 0.04 4.71 11.97
CA GLY A 52 -0.51 3.60 12.76
C GLY A 52 0.37 2.35 12.77
N LEU A 53 1.49 2.34 12.04
CA LEU A 53 2.43 1.22 12.03
C LEU A 53 3.20 1.18 13.35
N LYS A 54 3.38 -0.02 13.89
CA LYS A 54 4.16 -0.28 15.10
C LYS A 54 5.60 -0.62 14.75
N GLU A 55 5.78 -1.59 13.88
CA GLU A 55 7.08 -2.02 13.40
C GLU A 55 7.07 -2.13 11.87
N ILE A 56 8.17 -1.74 11.23
CA ILE A 56 8.37 -1.88 9.79
C ILE A 56 9.53 -2.82 9.57
N HIS A 57 9.24 -4.04 9.14
CA HIS A 57 10.28 -5.01 8.85
C HIS A 57 10.98 -4.64 7.54
N PRO A 58 12.33 -4.72 7.48
CA PRO A 58 13.11 -4.40 6.29
C PRO A 58 12.64 -5.15 5.05
N PHE A 59 12.31 -6.44 5.21
CA PHE A 59 11.81 -7.27 4.13
C PHE A 59 10.47 -6.79 3.55
N GLY A 60 9.55 -6.32 4.40
CA GLY A 60 8.27 -5.76 3.96
C GLY A 60 8.47 -4.47 3.18
N ARG A 61 9.35 -3.60 3.66
CA ARG A 61 9.74 -2.37 2.96
C ARG A 61 10.35 -2.67 1.58
N ASP A 62 11.32 -3.57 1.51
CA ASP A 62 12.01 -3.91 0.26
C ASP A 62 11.04 -4.48 -0.78
N THR A 63 10.19 -5.41 -0.33
CA THR A 63 9.12 -6.00 -1.16
C THR A 63 8.21 -4.92 -1.75
N PHE A 64 7.72 -4.01 -0.90
CA PHE A 64 6.86 -2.91 -1.33
C PHE A 64 7.56 -1.97 -2.32
N GLN A 65 8.81 -1.59 -2.04
CA GLN A 65 9.59 -0.69 -2.90
C GLN A 65 9.88 -1.32 -4.27
N ASN A 66 10.24 -2.60 -4.30
CA ASN A 66 10.50 -3.32 -5.54
C ASN A 66 9.23 -3.42 -6.41
N SER A 67 8.08 -3.76 -5.80
CA SER A 67 6.81 -3.79 -6.53
C SER A 67 6.36 -2.43 -7.04
N LEU A 68 6.57 -1.35 -6.27
CA LEU A 68 6.28 0.00 -6.75
C LEU A 68 7.18 0.43 -7.90
N TYR A 69 8.46 0.07 -7.85
CA TYR A 69 9.39 0.31 -8.95
C TYR A 69 8.90 -0.38 -10.23
N LEU A 70 8.51 -1.65 -10.13
CA LEU A 70 7.92 -2.37 -11.26
C LEU A 70 6.64 -1.68 -11.76
N LEU A 71 5.74 -1.22 -10.89
CA LEU A 71 4.54 -0.51 -11.29
C LEU A 71 4.81 0.83 -12.00
N LYS A 72 5.89 1.55 -11.65
CA LYS A 72 6.28 2.79 -12.33
C LYS A 72 6.90 2.55 -13.72
N HIS A 73 7.52 1.40 -13.91
CA HIS A 73 8.22 1.05 -15.15
C HIS A 73 7.42 0.14 -16.07
N LEU A 74 6.27 -0.37 -15.61
CA LEU A 74 5.29 -1.01 -16.48
C LEU A 74 4.59 0.06 -17.33
N PRO A 75 4.31 -0.20 -18.63
CA PRO A 75 3.55 0.68 -19.49
C PRO A 75 2.07 0.59 -19.13
N ILE A 76 1.72 0.93 -17.89
CA ILE A 76 0.33 0.95 -17.44
C ILE A 76 -0.22 2.30 -17.87
N ARG A 77 -1.08 2.28 -18.88
CA ARG A 77 -2.03 3.36 -19.16
C ARG A 77 -2.92 3.51 -17.92
N LEU A 78 -2.59 4.47 -17.06
CA LEU A 78 -3.50 5.11 -16.11
C LEU A 78 -3.95 6.44 -16.71
#